data_AF-A0A9C9FZP1-F1
#
_entry.id   AF-A0A9C9FZP1-F1
#
_cell.length_a   1.000
_cell.length_b   1.000
_cell.length_c   1.000
_cell.angle_alpha   90.00
_cell.angle_beta   90.00
_cell.angle_gamma   90.00
#
_symmetry.space_group_name_H-M   'P 1'
#
loop_
_entity.id
_entity.type
_entity.pdbx_description
1 polymer ?
#
loop_
_entity_poly.entity_id
_entity_poly.type
_entity_poly.pdbx_seq_one_letter_code
_entity_poly.pdbx_strand_id
1 'polypeptide(L)'
;DNDYYRYAVIPGGMYRGSPNDTKTFGVGATFVTSAKVPEDVIYNVVKAVFENFDTFKKLHPAFAHLSKKRMIKDGLSAPLHRGAIKYYKEAGLM
;
A
#
# COMPACT_ATOMS: atom_id res chain seq x y z
N ASP A 1 13.45 -13.21 -12.03
CA ASP A 1 12.74 -14.45 -11.62
C ASP A 1 11.95 -14.34 -10.31
N ASN A 2 12.23 -13.39 -9.41
CA ASN A 2 11.49 -13.26 -8.14
C ASN A 2 11.19 -11.79 -7.79
N ASP A 3 10.74 -11.03 -8.78
CA ASP A 3 10.69 -9.56 -8.73
C ASP A 3 9.63 -9.01 -7.76
N TYR A 4 8.77 -9.89 -7.24
CA TYR A 4 7.76 -9.65 -6.22
C TYR A 4 8.33 -9.69 -4.78
N TYR A 5 9.53 -10.26 -4.57
CA TYR A 5 10.22 -10.17 -3.28
C TYR A 5 11.04 -8.89 -3.17
N ARG A 6 11.08 -8.36 -1.94
CA ARG A 6 11.87 -7.20 -1.54
C ARG A 6 12.67 -7.58 -0.30
N TYR A 7 13.91 -7.11 -0.20
CA TYR A 7 14.68 -7.20 1.04
C TYR A 7 13.94 -6.47 2.16
N ALA A 8 13.90 -7.08 3.32
CA ALA A 8 13.28 -6.54 4.52
C ALA A 8 14.17 -6.82 5.73
N VAL A 9 14.04 -5.97 6.75
CA VAL A 9 14.64 -6.19 8.05
C VAL A 9 13.50 -6.23 9.06
N ILE A 10 13.42 -7.31 9.82
CA ILE A 10 12.60 -7.35 11.03
C ILE A 10 13.48 -6.78 12.15
N PRO A 11 13.15 -5.60 12.71
CA PRO A 11 13.94 -4.98 13.76
C PRO A 11 14.05 -5.88 15.00
N GLY A 12 15.23 -5.91 15.60
CA GLY A 12 15.45 -6.52 16.89
C GLY A 12 14.54 -5.93 17.97
N GLY A 13 14.14 -6.74 18.94
CA GLY A 13 13.25 -6.35 20.03
C GLY A 13 11.77 -6.32 19.67
N MET A 14 11.39 -6.53 18.40
CA MET A 14 9.99 -6.59 17.98
C MET A 14 9.23 -7.79 18.59
N TYR A 15 9.93 -8.91 18.81
CA TYR A 15 9.37 -10.13 19.40
C TYR A 15 10.19 -10.59 20.60
N ARG A 16 9.51 -11.14 21.62
CA ARG A 16 10.16 -11.68 22.82
C ARG A 16 11.15 -12.77 22.44
N GLY A 17 12.40 -12.63 22.86
CA GLY A 17 13.48 -13.59 22.55
C GLY A 17 14.24 -13.32 21.25
N SER A 18 13.92 -12.24 20.52
CA SER A 18 14.63 -11.84 19.29
C SER A 18 15.27 -10.46 19.44
N PRO A 19 16.43 -10.34 20.12
CA PRO A 19 17.04 -9.03 20.40
C PRO A 19 17.73 -8.39 19.19
N ASN A 20 18.11 -9.18 18.18
CA ASN A 20 18.88 -8.72 17.04
C ASN A 20 18.01 -8.56 15.79
N ASP A 21 18.42 -7.68 14.88
CA ASP A 21 17.81 -7.54 13.56
C ASP A 21 17.89 -8.85 12.77
N THR A 22 16.78 -9.21 12.12
CA THR A 22 16.73 -10.34 11.20
C THR A 22 16.59 -9.83 9.77
N LYS A 23 17.65 -10.03 8.98
CA LYS A 23 17.62 -9.76 7.53
C LYS A 23 16.84 -10.87 6.83
N THR A 24 15.84 -10.50 6.06
CA THR A 24 14.95 -11.43 5.37
C THR A 24 14.43 -10.81 4.08
N PHE A 25 13.42 -11.43 3.48
CA PHE A 25 12.65 -10.90 2.37
C PHE A 25 11.16 -10.90 2.70
N GLY A 26 10.40 -10.10 1.98
CA GLY A 26 8.94 -10.05 2.08
C GLY A 26 8.31 -9.63 0.75
N VAL A 27 6.98 -9.58 0.74
CA VAL A 27 6.19 -9.10 -0.40
C VAL A 27 5.56 -7.75 -0.07
N GLY A 28 5.24 -6.97 -1.10
CA GLY A 28 4.42 -5.77 -0.95
C GLY A 28 2.95 -6.13 -0.81
N ALA A 29 2.28 -5.59 0.21
CA ALA A 29 0.83 -5.70 0.33
C ALA A 29 0.14 -4.74 -0.66
N THR A 30 -0.77 -5.27 -1.47
CA THR A 30 -1.52 -4.51 -2.48
C THR A 30 -3.01 -4.73 -2.28
N PHE A 31 -3.79 -3.64 -2.26
CA PHE A 31 -5.25 -3.71 -2.19
C PHE A 31 -5.82 -3.87 -3.61
N VAL A 32 -6.53 -4.97 -3.85
CA VAL A 32 -7.01 -5.37 -5.19
C VAL A 32 -8.53 -5.46 -5.22
N THR A 33 -9.10 -5.26 -6.40
CA THR A 33 -10.55 -5.37 -6.65
C THR A 33 -10.81 -5.96 -8.04
N SER A 34 -12.05 -6.36 -8.31
CA SER A 34 -12.46 -6.80 -9.64
C SER A 34 -12.59 -5.61 -10.59
N ALA A 35 -12.18 -5.79 -11.86
CA ALA A 35 -12.44 -4.81 -12.93
C ALA A 35 -13.93 -4.57 -13.22
N LYS A 36 -14.83 -5.40 -12.67
CA LYS A 36 -16.29 -5.27 -12.81
C LYS A 36 -16.91 -4.32 -11.79
N VAL A 37 -16.17 -3.88 -10.78
CA VAL A 37 -16.71 -2.94 -9.78
C VAL A 37 -16.90 -1.57 -10.45
N PRO A 38 -18.04 -0.89 -10.23
CA PRO A 38 -18.27 0.43 -10.81
C PRO A 38 -17.16 1.45 -10.48
N GLU A 39 -16.89 2.33 -11.45
CA GLU A 39 -15.81 3.33 -11.38
C GLU A 39 -15.96 4.26 -10.17
N ASP A 40 -17.18 4.74 -9.94
CA ASP A 40 -17.56 5.65 -8.86
C ASP A 40 -17.35 5.04 -7.48
N VAL A 41 -17.66 3.74 -7.32
CA VAL A 41 -17.43 3.01 -6.06
C VAL A 41 -15.94 3.00 -5.75
N ILE A 42 -15.09 2.60 -6.72
CA ILE A 42 -13.64 2.55 -6.49
C ILE A 42 -13.05 3.93 -6.31
N TYR A 43 -13.51 4.93 -7.06
CA TYR A 43 -13.10 6.32 -6.88
C TYR A 43 -13.34 6.77 -5.43
N ASN A 44 -14.55 6.54 -4.89
CA ASN A 44 -14.92 6.95 -3.54
C ASN A 44 -14.12 6.20 -2.46
N VAL A 45 -13.85 4.90 -2.64
CA VAL A 45 -13.01 4.12 -1.72
C VAL A 45 -11.59 4.68 -1.67
N VAL A 46 -10.97 4.92 -2.83
CA VAL A 46 -9.61 5.46 -2.90
C VAL A 46 -9.57 6.88 -2.32
N LYS A 47 -10.55 7.72 -2.67
CA LYS A 47 -10.69 9.07 -2.13
C LYS A 47 -10.76 9.06 -0.60
N ALA A 48 -11.62 8.21 -0.03
CA ALA A 48 -11.77 8.10 1.42
C ALA A 48 -10.44 7.77 2.12
N VAL A 49 -9.63 6.85 1.56
CA VAL A 49 -8.32 6.50 2.11
C VAL A 49 -7.32 7.66 1.99
N PHE A 50 -7.20 8.26 0.81
CA PHE A 50 -6.16 9.25 0.55
C PHE A 50 -6.48 10.64 1.14
N GLU A 51 -7.74 11.02 1.28
CA GLU A 51 -8.13 12.28 1.94
C GLU A 51 -8.03 12.18 3.46
N ASN A 52 -8.25 10.99 4.03
CA ASN A 52 -8.13 10.74 5.47
C ASN A 52 -6.80 10.06 5.84
N PHE A 53 -5.74 10.34 5.09
CA PHE A 53 -4.52 9.54 5.11
C PHE A 53 -3.88 9.45 6.50
N ASP A 54 -3.83 10.55 7.26
CA ASP A 54 -3.24 10.56 8.60
C ASP A 54 -4.05 9.73 9.60
N THR A 55 -5.37 9.73 9.46
CA THR A 55 -6.25 8.85 10.25
C THR A 55 -6.07 7.40 9.83
N PHE A 56 -6.01 7.13 8.52
CA PHE A 56 -5.78 5.79 7.98
C PHE A 56 -4.46 5.19 8.50
N LYS A 57 -3.38 5.98 8.54
CA LYS A 57 -2.07 5.55 9.07
C LYS A 57 -2.09 5.16 10.54
N LYS A 58 -3.07 5.64 11.32
CA LYS A 58 -3.23 5.29 12.74
C LYS A 58 -3.95 3.97 12.95
N LEU A 59 -4.61 3.41 11.93
CA LEU A 59 -5.39 2.17 12.07
C LEU A 59 -4.52 0.94 12.31
N HIS A 60 -3.25 0.96 11.91
CA HIS A 60 -2.32 -0.14 12.16
C HIS A 60 -0.87 0.37 12.16
N PRO A 61 0.03 -0.08 13.07
CA PRO A 61 1.43 0.36 13.10
C PRO A 61 2.19 0.18 11.78
N ALA A 62 1.89 -0.89 11.03
CA ALA A 62 2.50 -1.13 9.71
C ALA A 62 2.21 -0.01 8.69
N PHE A 63 1.16 0.80 8.89
CA PHE A 63 0.81 1.90 8.00
C PHE A 63 1.61 3.18 8.26
N ALA A 64 2.38 3.24 9.36
CA ALA A 64 3.14 4.44 9.76
C ALA A 64 4.11 4.95 8.68
N HIS A 65 4.59 4.07 7.81
CA HIS A 65 5.55 4.40 6.75
C HIS A 65 4.93 4.48 5.35
N LEU A 66 3.59 4.41 5.23
CA LEU A 66 2.93 4.59 3.95
C LEU A 66 3.20 5.99 3.39
N SER A 67 3.37 6.04 2.07
CA SER A 67 3.48 7.27 1.30
C SER A 67 2.56 7.19 0.08
N LYS A 68 1.77 8.25 -0.15
CA LYS A 68 0.83 8.33 -1.27
C LYS A 68 1.52 8.07 -2.61
N LYS A 69 2.71 8.63 -2.82
CA LYS A 69 3.50 8.48 -4.06
C LYS A 69 3.94 7.04 -4.32
N ARG A 70 4.32 6.29 -3.28
CA ARG A 70 4.72 4.89 -3.40
C ARG A 70 3.51 3.97 -3.58
N MET A 71 2.44 4.22 -2.84
CA MET A 71 1.21 3.40 -2.88
C MET A 71 0.58 3.29 -4.27
N ILE A 72 0.73 4.30 -5.13
CA ILE A 72 0.14 4.30 -6.47
C ILE A 72 1.01 3.59 -7.53
N LYS A 73 2.23 3.15 -7.20
CA LYS A 73 3.24 2.62 -8.15
C LYS A 73 3.85 1.30 -7.71
N ASP A 74 4.13 1.14 -6.43
CA ASP A 74 4.83 -0.01 -5.90
C ASP A 74 3.87 -1.21 -5.75
N GLY A 75 4.36 -2.42 -6.03
CA GLY A 75 3.60 -3.65 -5.75
C GLY A 75 2.42 -3.92 -6.69
N LEU A 76 2.32 -3.22 -7.83
CA LEU A 76 1.26 -3.45 -8.81
C LEU A 76 1.47 -4.79 -9.54
N SER A 77 0.63 -5.78 -9.23
CA SER A 77 0.56 -7.07 -9.92
C SER A 77 -0.51 -7.11 -11.02
N ALA A 78 -1.33 -6.06 -11.13
CA ALA A 78 -2.41 -5.91 -12.09
C ALA A 78 -2.58 -4.41 -12.47
N PRO A 79 -3.25 -4.10 -13.60
CA PRO A 79 -3.55 -2.72 -13.96
C PRO A 79 -4.38 -1.99 -12.90
N LEU A 80 -4.18 -0.68 -12.76
CA LEU A 80 -4.99 0.14 -11.87
C LEU A 80 -6.44 0.24 -12.36
N HIS A 81 -7.38 0.16 -11.42
CA HIS A 81 -8.80 0.36 -11.71
C HIS A 81 -9.05 1.81 -12.20
N ARG A 82 -9.96 1.99 -13.16
CA ARG A 82 -10.27 3.31 -13.76
C ARG A 82 -10.64 4.36 -12.70
N GLY A 83 -11.41 3.98 -11.69
CA GLY A 83 -11.80 4.86 -10.58
C GLY A 83 -10.61 5.31 -9.73
N ALA A 84 -9.62 4.44 -9.51
CA ALA A 84 -8.40 4.78 -8.81
C ALA A 84 -7.53 5.73 -9.65
N ILE A 85 -7.35 5.45 -10.95
CA ILE A 85 -6.62 6.31 -11.88
C ILE A 85 -7.21 7.72 -11.91
N LYS A 86 -8.54 7.82 -12.00
CA LYS A 86 -9.25 9.11 -12.00
C LYS A 86 -8.90 9.93 -10.76
N TYR A 87 -9.03 9.34 -9.56
CA TYR A 87 -8.66 10.02 -8.31
C TYR A 87 -7.18 10.40 -8.27
N TYR A 88 -6.27 9.49 -8.64
CA TYR A 88 -4.83 9.76 -8.57
C TYR A 88 -4.40 10.93 -9.46
N LYS A 89 -5.01 11.08 -10.64
CA LYS A 89 -4.77 12.23 -11.53
C LYS A 89 -5.30 13.53 -10.93
N GLU A 90 -6.54 13.52 -10.42
CA GLU A 90 -7.15 14.70 -9.77
C GLU A 90 -6.35 15.16 -8.54
N ALA A 91 -5.80 14.20 -7.79
CA ALA A 91 -4.95 14.47 -6.62
C ALA A 91 -3.50 14.85 -6.96
N GLY A 92 -3.13 14.95 -8.25
CA GLY A 92 -1.77 15.29 -8.69
C GLY A 92 -0.71 14.25 -8.33
N LEU A 93 -1.11 13.00 -8.09
CA LEU A 93 -0.21 11.90 -7.75
C LEU A 93 0.32 11.17 -9.00
N MET A 94 -0.38 11.33 -10.14
CA MET A 94 -0.08 10.69 -11.42
C MET A 94 0.14 11.72 -12.52
#